data_AF-A0A378MXP4-F1
#
_entry.id   AF-A0A378MXP4-F1
#
_cell.length_a   1.000
_cell.length_b   1.000
_cell.length_c   1.000
_cell.angle_alpha   90.00
_cell.angle_beta   90.00
_cell.angle_gamma   90.00
#
_symmetry.space_group_name_H-M   'P 1'
#
loop_
_entity.id
_entity.type
_entity.pdbx_description
1 polymer ?
#
loop_
_entity_poly.entity_id
_entity_poly.type
_entity_poly.pdbx_seq_one_letter_code
_entity_poly.pdbx_strand_id
1 'polypeptide(L)' 'MIELDDRPFEFFMNRFRLLEATPKQEFEWFTGLDREVVRPTIDWALNQNYISETATHWQITQHGKLFLNELLEGFLE' A
#
# COMPACT_ATOMS: atom_id res chain seq x y z
N MET A 1 -12.16 15.42 11.49
CA MET A 1 -12.27 13.99 11.85
C MET A 1 -11.62 13.25 10.71
N ILE A 2 -10.55 12.49 10.95
CA ILE A 2 -9.96 11.67 9.91
C ILE A 2 -10.90 10.48 9.74
N GLU A 3 -11.50 10.37 8.57
CA GLU A 3 -12.44 9.29 8.23
C GLU A 3 -11.69 7.96 8.19
N LEU A 4 -12.36 6.88 8.62
CA LEU A 4 -11.71 5.57 8.82
C LEU A 4 -11.15 4.98 7.51
N ASP A 5 -11.63 5.48 6.38
CA ASP A 5 -11.23 5.17 5.01
C ASP A 5 -9.82 5.67 4.66
N ASP A 6 -9.30 6.68 5.35
CA ASP A 6 -7.98 7.26 5.03
C ASP A 6 -6.81 6.45 5.62
N ARG A 7 -7.07 5.51 6.54
CA ARG A 7 -6.00 4.76 7.26
C ARG A 7 -5.09 3.95 6.33
N PRO A 8 -5.61 3.19 5.34
CA PRO A 8 -4.76 2.50 4.39
C PRO A 8 -3.92 3.47 3.58
N PHE A 9 -4.55 4.54 3.10
CA PHE A 9 -3.88 5.59 2.34
C PHE A 9 -2.74 6.22 3.15
N GLU A 10 -2.98 6.71 4.37
CA GLU A 10 -1.96 7.32 5.21
C GLU A 10 -0.79 6.36 5.50
N PHE A 11 -1.10 5.09 5.78
CA PHE A 11 -0.08 4.07 5.99
C PHE A 11 0.78 3.91 4.73
N PHE A 12 0.17 3.65 3.57
CA PHE A 12 0.92 3.43 2.33
C PHE A 12 1.60 4.71 1.83
N MET A 13 1.03 5.89 2.05
CA MET A 13 1.65 7.18 1.76
C MET A 13 2.97 7.32 2.52
N ASN A 14 3.00 6.95 3.80
CA ASN A 14 4.23 6.97 4.58
C ASN A 14 5.20 5.85 4.14
N ARG A 15 4.71 4.62 3.99
CA ARG A 15 5.58 3.45 3.73
C ARG A 15 6.14 3.41 2.31
N PHE A 16 5.32 3.64 1.30
CA PHE A 16 5.75 3.60 -0.10
C PHE A 16 6.64 4.78 -0.49
N ARG A 17 6.54 5.93 0.18
CA ARG A 17 7.48 7.05 -0.02
C ARG A 17 8.90 6.76 0.43
N LEU A 18 9.07 5.88 1.41
CA LEU A 18 10.39 5.45 1.87
C LEU A 18 11.08 4.54 0.85
N LEU A 19 10.33 3.95 -0.10
CA LEU A 19 10.82 3.00 -1.10
C LEU A 19 11.45 1.75 -0.47
N GLU A 20 11.10 1.45 0.77
CA GLU A 20 11.59 0.32 1.54
C GLU A 20 10.57 -0.83 1.59
N ALA A 21 11.06 -2.00 1.98
CA ALA A 21 10.21 -3.17 2.15
C ALA A 21 9.25 -2.91 3.32
N THR A 22 7.96 -3.07 3.06
CA THR A 22 6.88 -2.84 4.02
C THR A 22 6.33 -4.19 4.47
N PRO A 23 6.59 -4.62 5.71
CA PRO A 23 6.01 -5.82 6.27
C PRO A 23 4.49 -5.71 6.29
N LYS A 24 3.80 -6.74 5.82
CA LYS A 24 2.32 -6.78 5.79
C LYS A 24 1.72 -6.70 7.19
N GLN A 25 2.42 -7.25 8.17
CA GLN A 25 1.98 -7.26 9.56
C GLN A 25 1.98 -5.85 10.18
N GLU A 26 2.84 -4.94 9.70
CA GLU A 26 2.81 -3.55 10.16
C GLU A 26 1.52 -2.86 9.74
N PHE A 27 0.97 -3.18 8.57
CA PHE A 27 -0.32 -2.62 8.16
C PHE A 27 -1.41 -2.94 9.20
N GLU A 28 -1.55 -4.20 9.58
CA GLU A 28 -2.54 -4.64 10.56
C GLU A 28 -2.31 -3.99 11.93
N TRP A 29 -1.04 -3.83 12.36
CA TRP A 29 -0.69 -3.21 13.64
C TRP A 29 -0.94 -1.70 13.69
N PHE A 30 -0.62 -0.96 12.62
CA PHE A 30 -0.74 0.50 12.59
C PHE A 30 -2.16 0.95 12.22
N THR A 31 -2.86 0.23 11.34
CA THR A 31 -4.21 0.60 10.91
C THR A 31 -5.31 -0.05 11.75
N GLY A 32 -5.02 -1.20 12.36
CA GLY A 32 -6.01 -2.05 13.02
C GLY A 32 -6.98 -2.74 12.04
N LEU A 33 -6.71 -2.68 10.74
CA LEU A 33 -7.53 -3.26 9.68
C LEU A 33 -6.90 -4.56 9.16
N ASP A 34 -7.74 -5.47 8.69
CA ASP A 34 -7.26 -6.66 8.00
C ASP A 34 -6.67 -6.28 6.64
N ARG A 35 -5.54 -6.89 6.29
CA ARG A 35 -4.89 -6.71 4.98
C ARG A 35 -5.78 -7.14 3.80
N GLU A 36 -6.81 -7.95 4.04
CA GLU A 36 -7.82 -8.32 3.04
C GLU A 36 -8.59 -7.11 2.52
N VAL A 37 -8.75 -6.06 3.34
CA VAL A 37 -9.41 -4.80 2.92
C VAL A 37 -8.69 -4.14 1.76
N VAL A 38 -7.35 -4.17 1.77
CA VAL A 38 -6.51 -3.56 0.75
C VAL A 38 -6.09 -4.53 -0.35
N ARG A 39 -6.49 -5.81 -0.23
CA ARG A 39 -6.14 -6.83 -1.22
C ARG A 39 -6.53 -6.47 -2.66
N PRO A 40 -7.73 -5.93 -2.96
CA PRO A 40 -8.07 -5.56 -4.34
C PRO A 40 -7.13 -4.50 -4.92
N THR A 41 -6.82 -3.45 -4.16
CA THR A 41 -5.89 -2.39 -4.58
C THR A 41 -4.47 -2.91 -4.72
N ILE A 42 -4.02 -3.78 -3.81
CA ILE A 42 -2.71 -4.44 -3.88
C ILE A 42 -2.61 -5.33 -5.12
N ASP A 43 -3.65 -6.09 -5.46
CA ASP A 43 -3.67 -6.95 -6.65
C ASP A 43 -3.62 -6.13 -7.95
N TRP A 44 -4.38 -5.05 -8.01
CA TRP A 44 -4.28 -4.07 -9.10
C TRP A 44 -2.86 -3.49 -9.22
N ALA A 45 -2.26 -3.07 -8.11
CA ALA A 45 -0.90 -2.53 -8.08
C ALA A 45 0.17 -3.56 -8.49
N LEU A 46 -0.03 -4.84 -8.15
CA LEU A 46 0.81 -5.94 -8.60
C LEU A 46 0.67 -6.15 -10.12
N ASN A 47 -0.54 -6.12 -10.64
CA ASN A 47 -0.80 -6.27 -12.07
C ASN A 47 -0.17 -5.13 -12.89
N GLN A 48 -0.19 -3.89 -12.38
CA GLN A 48 0.49 -2.74 -12.98
C GLN A 48 2.02 -2.74 -12.78
N ASN A 49 2.58 -3.75 -12.10
CA ASN A 49 4.00 -3.78 -11.71
C ASN A 49 4.43 -2.56 -10.86
N TYR A 50 3.51 -1.94 -10.13
CA TYR A 50 3.83 -0.82 -9.22
C TYR A 50 4.50 -1.30 -7.95
N ILE A 51 4.05 -2.44 -7.44
CA ILE A 51 4.64 -3.08 -6.27
C ILE A 51 5.00 -4.53 -6.61
N SER A 52 5.90 -5.09 -5.82
CA SER A 52 6.17 -6.52 -5.73
C SER A 52 5.76 -7.02 -4.37
N GLU A 53 5.11 -8.18 -4.33
CA GLU A 53 4.67 -8.82 -3.10
C GLU A 53 5.51 -10.08 -2.84
N THR A 54 5.91 -10.25 -1.58
CA THR A 54 6.45 -11.50 -1.04
C THR A 54 5.45 -12.08 -0.03
N ALA A 55 5.76 -13.25 0.54
CA ALA A 55 4.91 -13.84 1.58
C ALA A 55 4.68 -12.89 2.77
N THR A 56 5.66 -12.04 3.10
CA THR A 56 5.68 -11.23 4.33
C THR A 56 5.75 -9.73 4.10
N HIS A 57 6.16 -9.27 2.92
CA HIS A 57 6.40 -7.84 2.63
C HIS A 57 5.83 -7.40 1.28
N TRP A 58 5.47 -6.12 1.18
CA TRP A 58 5.29 -5.38 -0.07
C TRP A 58 6.49 -4.48 -0.32
N GLN A 59 6.90 -4.34 -1.57
CA GLN A 59 8.03 -3.52 -1.97
C GLN A 59 7.65 -2.71 -3.20
N ILE A 60 7.89 -1.40 -3.19
CA ILE A 60 7.71 -0.60 -4.39
C ILE A 60 8.77 -0.96 -5.44
N THR A 61 8.35 -1.06 -6.69
CA THR A 61 9.25 -1.23 -7.83
C THR A 61 9.74 0.11 -8.36
N GLN A 62 10.74 0.09 -9.23
CA GLN A 62 11.17 1.31 -9.93
C GLN A 62 10.04 1.95 -10.76
N HIS A 63 9.12 1.14 -11.30
CA HIS A 63 7.97 1.62 -12.06
C HIS A 63 6.94 2.27 -11.13
N GLY A 64 6.57 1.62 -10.04
CA GLY A 64 5.63 2.19 -9.05
C GLY A 64 6.15 3.47 -8.39
N LYS A 65 7.47 3.64 -8.28
CA LYS A 65 8.05 4.92 -7.86
C LYS A 65 7.69 6.09 -8.79
N LEU A 66 7.60 5.85 -10.09
CA LEU A 66 7.22 6.88 -11.08
C LEU A 66 5.72 7.19 -11.01
N PHE A 67 4.91 6.17 -10.70
CA PHE A 67 3.45 6.27 -10.59
C PHE A 67 2.97 6.23 -9.13
N LEU A 68 3.79 6.75 -8.20
CA LEU A 68 3.49 6.66 -6.76
C LEU A 68 2.19 7.36 -6.39
N ASN A 69 1.89 8.51 -7.00
CA ASN A 69 0.65 9.23 -6.72
C ASN A 69 -0.57 8.42 -7.18
N GLU A 70 -0.54 7.87 -8.39
CA GLU A 70 -1.62 7.04 -8.93
C GLU A 70 -1.82 5.76 -8.09
N LEU A 71 -0.72 5.14 -7.65
CA LEU A 71 -0.76 4.00 -6.72
C LEU A 71 -1.46 4.37 -5.42
N LEU A 72 -1.14 5.54 -4.86
CA LEU A 72 -1.71 6.01 -3.60
C LEU A 72 -3.18 6.41 -3.77
N GLU A 73 -3.56 7.04 -4.88
CA GLU A 73 -4.94 7.41 -5.18
C GLU A 73 -5.87 6.19 -5.21
N GLY A 74 -5.39 5.01 -5.64
CA GLY A 74 -6.18 3.77 -5.57
C GLY A 74 -6.50 3.26 -4.15
N PHE A 75 -5.96 3.88 -3.10
CA PHE A 75 -6.32 3.61 -1.70
C PHE A 75 -7.30 4.64 -1.10
N LEU A 76 -7.74 5.65 -1.88
CA LEU A 76 -8.73 6.67 -1.47
C LEU A 76 -10.16 6.36 -1.96
N GLU A 77 -10.35 5.27 -2.71
CA GLU A 77 -11.63 4.82 -3.30
C GLU A 77 -12.29 3.70 -2.49
#